data_AF-A0A1H6VLT2-F1
#
_entry.id   AF-A0A1H6VLT2-F1
#
_cell.length_a   1.000
_cell.length_b   1.000
_cell.length_c   1.000
_cell.angle_alpha   90.00
_cell.angle_beta   90.00
_cell.angle_gamma   90.00
#
_symmetry.space_group_name_H-M   'P 1'
#
loop_
_entity.id
_entity.type
_entity.pdbx_description
1 polymer ?
#
loop_
_entity_poly.entity_id
_entity_poly.type
_entity_poly.pdbx_seq_one_letter_code
_entity_poly.pdbx_strand_id
1 'polypeptide(L)'
;MSYLAQQMIGVLSHKKLKKESVNSDRDYSGGGWFDEKTESLFLCSDKSFAFIIESFSSVSSGGFSMPSQGRKEYFGNWDVIEENATLYLMLYYENGSQEKLQTRNLGTGLQQLNYQTWNRYLIE
;
A
#
# COMPACT_ATOMS: atom_id res chain seq x y z
N MET A 1 -22.88 2.87 13.14
CA MET A 1 -21.94 2.69 12.00
C MET A 1 -22.77 2.68 10.72
N SER A 2 -22.37 3.41 9.68
CA SER A 2 -23.19 3.51 8.47
C SER A 2 -23.18 2.21 7.66
N TYR A 3 -24.23 1.97 6.87
CA TYR A 3 -24.34 0.78 6.03
C TYR A 3 -23.18 0.69 5.02
N LEU A 4 -22.80 1.82 4.42
CA LEU A 4 -21.70 1.90 3.46
C LEU A 4 -20.34 1.61 4.12
N ALA A 5 -20.11 2.10 5.33
CA ALA A 5 -18.90 1.77 6.10
C ALA A 5 -18.85 0.27 6.41
N GLN A 6 -19.95 -0.33 6.85
CA GLN A 6 -20.01 -1.77 7.12
C GLN A 6 -19.73 -2.62 5.88
N GLN A 7 -20.29 -2.23 4.72
CA GLN A 7 -19.99 -2.89 3.45
C GLN A 7 -18.51 -2.79 3.09
N MET A 8 -17.91 -1.60 3.23
CA MET A 8 -16.50 -1.39 2.95
C MET A 8 -15.58 -2.18 3.89
N ILE A 9 -15.94 -2.29 5.17
CA ILE A 9 -15.25 -3.17 6.13
C ILE A 9 -15.29 -4.61 5.61
N GLY A 10 -16.43 -5.10 5.13
CA GLY A 10 -16.53 -6.43 4.53
C GLY A 10 -15.65 -6.61 3.28
N VAL A 11 -15.55 -5.57 2.44
CA VAL A 11 -14.69 -5.58 1.24
C VAL A 11 -13.20 -5.64 1.60
N LEU A 12 -12.79 -4.91 2.64
CA LEU A 12 -11.38 -4.76 3.04
C LEU A 12 -10.91 -5.81 4.05
N SER A 13 -11.83 -6.41 4.81
CA SER A 13 -11.49 -7.42 5.81
C SER A 13 -10.83 -8.64 5.18
N HIS A 14 -9.74 -9.10 5.80
CA HIS A 14 -8.90 -10.19 5.31
C HIS A 14 -8.39 -9.93 3.89
N LYS A 15 -7.89 -8.72 3.63
CA LYS A 15 -7.32 -8.34 2.33
C LYS A 15 -5.94 -7.72 2.45
N LYS A 16 -5.15 -7.91 1.41
CA LYS A 16 -3.89 -7.22 1.16
C LYS A 16 -4.11 -6.22 0.04
N LEU A 17 -3.86 -4.94 0.29
CA LEU A 17 -3.77 -3.90 -0.73
C LEU A 17 -2.30 -3.76 -1.12
N LYS A 18 -1.98 -3.86 -2.41
CA LYS A 18 -0.62 -3.75 -2.93
C LYS A 18 -0.53 -2.70 -4.04
N LYS A 19 0.52 -1.89 -3.99
CA LYS A 19 0.90 -0.95 -5.05
C LYS A 19 2.39 -1.09 -5.31
N GLU A 20 2.76 -1.15 -6.58
CA GLU A 20 4.14 -1.24 -7.04
C GLU A 20 4.46 -0.05 -7.93
N SER A 21 5.64 0.52 -7.76
CA SER A 21 6.18 1.54 -8.65
C SER A 21 7.60 1.14 -9.05
N VAL A 22 7.83 1.04 -10.35
CA VAL A 22 9.13 0.70 -10.93
C VAL A 22 9.55 1.85 -11.83
N ASN A 23 10.75 2.36 -11.60
CA ASN A 23 11.41 3.33 -12.44
C ASN A 23 12.75 2.75 -12.87
N SER A 24 13.13 2.98 -14.12
CA SER A 24 14.44 2.56 -14.60
C SER A 24 14.88 3.43 -15.74
N ASP A 25 16.18 3.70 -15.81
CA ASP A 25 16.82 4.24 -16.99
C ASP A 25 17.92 3.30 -17.46
N ARG A 26 17.99 3.12 -18.77
CA ARG A 26 18.97 2.28 -19.44
C ARG A 26 19.56 3.06 -20.59
N ASP A 27 20.65 3.71 -20.32
CA ASP A 27 21.52 4.31 -21.29
C ASP A 27 22.26 3.15 -22.00
N TYR A 28 22.16 3.06 -23.33
CA TYR A 28 22.88 2.05 -24.13
C TYR A 28 24.44 2.17 -24.04
N SER A 29 24.94 3.05 -23.17
CA SER A 29 26.34 3.31 -22.85
C SER A 29 26.91 2.44 -21.71
N GLY A 30 26.14 1.49 -21.17
CA GLY A 30 26.62 0.54 -20.15
C GLY A 30 26.52 1.05 -18.71
N GLY A 31 25.77 2.14 -18.50
CA GLY A 31 25.33 2.60 -17.20
C GLY A 31 23.81 2.69 -17.15
N GLY A 32 23.25 2.71 -15.94
CA GLY A 32 21.82 2.82 -15.75
C GLY A 32 21.43 2.70 -14.29
N TRP A 33 20.21 3.08 -13.98
CA TRP A 33 19.65 2.97 -12.64
C TRP A 33 18.29 2.28 -12.68
N PHE A 34 17.95 1.60 -11.59
CA PHE A 34 16.69 0.91 -11.40
C PHE A 34 16.25 1.15 -9.97
N ASP A 35 15.01 1.60 -9.80
CA ASP A 35 14.35 1.75 -8.51
C ASP A 35 12.99 1.05 -8.55
N GLU A 36 12.74 0.24 -7.54
CA GLU A 36 11.47 -0.41 -7.30
C GLU A 36 11.02 -0.10 -5.88
N LYS A 37 9.74 0.21 -5.73
CA LYS A 37 9.08 0.38 -4.43
C LYS A 37 7.76 -0.37 -4.43
N THR A 38 7.61 -1.25 -3.45
CA THR A 38 6.41 -2.02 -3.19
C THR A 38 5.82 -1.61 -1.86
N GLU A 39 4.57 -1.20 -1.87
CA GLU A 39 3.79 -0.86 -0.68
C GLU A 39 2.68 -1.89 -0.52
N SER A 40 2.62 -2.56 0.63
CA SER A 40 1.63 -3.60 0.95
C SER A 40 0.94 -3.30 2.28
N LEU A 41 -0.37 -3.09 2.26
CA LEU A 41 -1.22 -2.87 3.43
C LEU A 41 -2.11 -4.10 3.65
N PHE A 42 -1.83 -4.84 4.71
CA PHE A 42 -2.59 -6.00 5.15
C PHE A 42 -3.65 -5.54 6.15
N LEU A 43 -4.92 -5.82 5.84
CA LEU A 43 -6.07 -5.48 6.67
C LEU A 43 -6.69 -6.78 7.18
N CYS A 44 -6.33 -7.17 8.40
CA CYS A 44 -6.74 -8.42 9.02
C CYS A 44 -8.20 -8.35 9.51
N SER A 45 -8.82 -9.53 9.66
CA SER A 45 -10.23 -9.64 10.07
C SER A 45 -10.50 -9.15 11.48
N ASP A 46 -9.49 -9.22 12.35
CA ASP A 46 -9.51 -8.79 13.75
C ASP A 46 -9.30 -7.28 13.91
N LYS A 47 -9.31 -6.52 12.81
CA LYS A 47 -9.06 -5.08 12.74
C LYS A 47 -7.61 -4.66 13.01
N SER A 48 -6.67 -5.58 13.08
CA SER A 48 -5.24 -5.26 13.01
C SER A 48 -4.81 -4.96 11.56
N PHE A 49 -3.78 -4.14 11.38
CA PHE A 49 -3.13 -3.97 10.09
C PHE A 49 -1.61 -4.07 10.19
N ALA A 50 -0.99 -4.46 9.08
CA ALA A 50 0.44 -4.32 8.85
C ALA A 50 0.66 -3.55 7.54
N PHE A 51 1.49 -2.52 7.56
CA PHE A 51 1.89 -1.76 6.40
C PHE A 51 3.39 -1.94 6.15
N ILE A 52 3.72 -2.61 5.04
CA ILE A 52 5.07 -2.97 4.68
C ILE A 52 5.47 -2.17 3.44
N ILE A 53 6.60 -1.48 3.53
CA ILE A 53 7.22 -0.77 2.42
C ILE A 53 8.57 -1.43 2.13
N GLU A 54 8.69 -1.99 0.94
CA GLU A 54 9.91 -2.59 0.42
C GLU A 54 10.44 -1.73 -0.71
N SER A 55 11.76 -1.51 -0.73
CA SER A 55 12.43 -0.77 -1.77
C SER A 55 13.69 -1.49 -2.21
N PHE A 56 13.89 -1.56 -3.52
CA PHE A 56 15.12 -2.02 -4.13
C PHE A 56 15.63 -0.93 -5.06
N SER A 57 16.92 -0.62 -4.99
CA SER A 57 17.57 0.24 -5.96
C SER A 57 18.86 -0.37 -6.46
N SER A 58 19.25 -0.04 -7.67
CA SER A 58 20.58 -0.37 -8.18
C SER A 58 21.06 0.69 -9.16
N VAL A 59 22.34 1.02 -9.07
CA VAL A 59 23.03 1.84 -10.05
C VAL A 59 24.15 1.01 -10.67
N SER A 60 24.29 1.10 -11.98
CA SER A 60 25.30 0.38 -12.75
C SER A 60 26.12 1.32 -13.62
N SER A 61 27.40 1.01 -13.77
CA SER A 61 28.33 1.70 -14.69
C SER A 61 29.55 0.83 -14.93
N GLY A 62 30.00 0.72 -16.19
CA GLY A 62 31.28 0.09 -16.54
C GLY A 62 31.42 -1.38 -16.08
N GLY A 63 30.32 -2.12 -16.01
CA GLY A 63 30.29 -3.51 -15.55
C GLY A 63 30.18 -3.70 -14.03
N PHE A 64 30.11 -2.62 -13.25
CA PHE A 64 29.83 -2.67 -11.81
C PHE A 64 28.38 -2.32 -11.52
N SER A 65 27.78 -2.97 -10.51
CA SER A 65 26.45 -2.67 -9.99
C SER A 65 26.49 -2.52 -8.47
N MET A 66 25.83 -1.49 -7.94
CA MET A 66 25.68 -1.28 -6.51
C MET A 66 24.20 -1.39 -6.12
N PRO A 67 23.72 -2.57 -5.70
CA PRO A 67 22.35 -2.74 -5.24
C PRO A 67 22.16 -2.24 -3.80
N SER A 68 20.96 -1.77 -3.48
CA SER A 68 20.52 -1.42 -2.14
C SER A 68 19.11 -1.96 -1.91
N GLN A 69 18.85 -2.43 -0.69
CA GLN A 69 17.55 -2.95 -0.27
C GLN A 69 17.14 -2.30 1.04
N GLY A 70 15.86 -1.97 1.15
CA GLY A 70 15.25 -1.38 2.33
C GLY A 70 13.89 -2.00 2.61
N ARG A 71 13.56 -2.14 3.90
CA ARG A 71 12.27 -2.62 4.37
C ARG A 71 11.85 -1.81 5.59
N LYS A 72 10.62 -1.32 5.58
CA LYS A 72 9.99 -0.63 6.72
C LYS A 72 8.63 -1.26 6.98
N GLU A 73 8.31 -1.41 8.25
CA GLU A 73 7.07 -2.02 8.70
C GLU A 73 6.41 -1.12 9.72
N TYR A 74 5.09 -1.01 9.62
CA TYR A 74 4.24 -0.28 10.53
C TYR A 74 3.05 -1.15 10.90
N PHE A 75 2.62 -1.07 12.15
CA PHE A 75 1.53 -1.88 12.69
C PHE A 75 0.52 -1.00 13.40
N GLY A 76 -0.67 -1.54 13.58
CA GLY A 76 -1.72 -0.89 14.35
C GLY A 76 -3.09 -1.49 14.10
N ASN A 77 -4.11 -0.66 14.30
CA ASN A 77 -5.51 -1.03 14.07
C ASN A 77 -6.11 -0.19 12.95
N TRP A 78 -7.13 -0.71 12.28
CA TRP A 78 -7.80 0.01 11.19
C TRP A 78 -9.31 0.03 11.37
N ASP A 79 -9.95 1.04 10.81
CA ASP A 79 -11.40 1.08 10.69
C ASP A 79 -11.88 1.83 9.45
N VAL A 80 -13.18 1.79 9.17
CA VAL A 80 -13.80 2.61 8.12
C VAL A 80 -14.82 3.55 8.72
N ILE A 81 -14.69 4.82 8.40
CA ILE A 81 -15.65 5.86 8.77
C ILE A 81 -16.29 6.47 7.53
N GLU A 82 -17.46 7.06 7.70
CA GLU A 82 -18.14 7.83 6.67
C GLU A 82 -18.29 9.27 7.14
N GLU A 83 -17.88 10.22 6.30
CA GLU A 83 -18.09 11.64 6.51
C GLU A 83 -18.56 12.28 5.20
N ASN A 84 -19.66 13.03 5.24
CA ASN A 84 -20.22 13.72 4.06
C ASN A 84 -20.38 12.79 2.84
N ALA A 85 -20.98 11.61 3.04
CA ALA A 85 -21.16 10.56 2.01
C ALA A 85 -19.85 10.02 1.39
N THR A 86 -18.71 10.31 2.01
CA THR A 86 -17.38 9.84 1.58
C THR A 86 -16.84 8.85 2.61
N LEU A 87 -16.34 7.72 2.13
CA LEU A 87 -15.73 6.70 2.97
C LEU A 87 -14.24 6.96 3.17
N TYR A 88 -13.76 6.72 4.38
CA TYR A 88 -12.36 6.82 4.75
C TYR A 88 -11.90 5.56 5.48
N LEU A 89 -10.76 5.02 5.05
CA LEU A 89 -9.97 4.05 5.80
C LEU A 89 -9.13 4.83 6.82
N MET A 90 -9.37 4.56 8.09
CA MET A 90 -8.59 5.10 9.21
C MET A 90 -7.55 4.06 9.62
N LEU A 91 -6.29 4.48 9.73
CA LEU A 91 -5.20 3.70 10.29
C LEU A 91 -4.76 4.34 11.61
N TYR A 92 -4.75 3.55 12.66
CA TYR A 92 -4.34 3.91 14.01
C TYR A 92 -3.04 3.18 14.33
N TYR A 93 -1.91 3.87 14.19
CA TYR A 93 -0.58 3.29 14.36
C TYR A 93 -0.25 3.07 15.83
N GLU A 94 0.61 2.08 16.12
CA GLU A 94 1.06 1.80 17.49
C GLU A 94 1.79 2.98 18.16
N ASN A 95 2.41 3.85 17.36
CA ASN A 95 3.06 5.08 17.87
C ASN A 95 2.05 6.20 18.24
N GLY A 96 0.75 5.93 18.18
CA GLY A 96 -0.33 6.88 18.45
C GLY A 96 -0.68 7.81 17.29
N SER A 97 0.09 7.78 16.19
CA SER A 97 -0.24 8.54 14.98
C SER A 97 -1.45 7.94 14.27
N GLN A 98 -2.14 8.77 13.49
CA GLN A 98 -3.33 8.37 12.76
C GLN A 98 -3.22 8.84 11.31
N GLU A 99 -3.72 8.03 10.40
CA GLU A 99 -3.79 8.37 8.98
C GLU A 99 -5.20 8.13 8.47
N LYS A 100 -5.69 9.09 7.67
CA LYS A 100 -7.02 9.08 7.10
C LYS A 100 -6.91 9.04 5.59
N LEU A 101 -7.38 7.94 5.00
CA LEU A 101 -7.28 7.68 3.57
C LEU A 101 -8.69 7.61 2.97
N GLN A 102 -9.03 8.54 2.08
CA GLN A 102 -10.28 8.41 1.31
C GLN A 102 -10.26 7.10 0.55
N THR A 103 -11.31 6.30 0.69
CA THR A 103 -11.34 4.93 0.19
C THR A 103 -12.55 4.67 -0.70
N ARG A 104 -12.33 4.01 -1.84
CA ARG A 104 -13.40 3.61 -2.77
C ARG A 104 -13.11 2.25 -3.36
N ASN A 105 -14.10 1.37 -3.32
CA ASN A 105 -14.04 0.08 -4.01
C ASN A 105 -14.26 0.31 -5.50
N LEU A 106 -13.30 -0.08 -6.34
CA LEU A 106 -13.37 0.06 -7.78
C LEU A 106 -13.83 -1.25 -8.48
N GLY A 107 -14.16 -2.29 -7.72
CA GLY A 107 -14.59 -3.58 -8.25
C GLY A 107 -13.46 -4.61 -8.27
N THR A 108 -13.33 -5.32 -9.39
CA THR A 108 -12.48 -6.50 -9.71
C THR A 108 -11.08 -6.53 -9.07
N GLY A 109 -11.02 -6.72 -7.75
CA GLY A 109 -9.76 -6.69 -7.00
C GLY A 109 -9.08 -5.31 -7.00
N LEU A 110 -9.80 -4.21 -7.19
CA LEU A 110 -9.22 -2.86 -7.19
C LEU A 110 -9.78 -2.00 -6.07
N GLN A 111 -8.90 -1.26 -5.40
CA GLN A 111 -9.24 -0.32 -4.34
C GLN A 111 -8.56 1.02 -4.61
N GLN A 112 -9.28 2.13 -4.44
CA GLN A 112 -8.68 3.46 -4.45
C GLN A 112 -8.42 3.91 -3.02
N LEU A 113 -7.23 4.46 -2.75
CA LEU A 113 -6.84 5.15 -1.52
C LEU A 113 -6.22 6.51 -1.87
N ASN A 114 -6.77 7.63 -1.39
CA ASN A 114 -6.27 8.99 -1.65
C ASN A 114 -5.83 9.21 -3.11
N TYR A 115 -6.73 8.94 -4.06
CA TYR A 115 -6.53 9.07 -5.52
C TYR A 115 -5.60 8.03 -6.17
N GLN A 116 -4.95 7.16 -5.40
CA GLN A 116 -4.11 6.09 -5.95
C GLN A 116 -4.88 4.77 -6.01
N THR A 117 -4.62 4.00 -7.06
CA THR A 117 -5.22 2.67 -7.22
C THR A 117 -4.28 1.60 -6.67
N TRP A 118 -4.84 0.69 -5.90
CA TRP A 118 -4.20 -0.44 -5.26
C TRP A 118 -4.86 -1.72 -5.72
N ASN A 119 -4.06 -2.76 -5.96
CA ASN A 119 -4.57 -4.10 -6.19
C ASN A 119 -4.94 -4.73 -4.85
N ARG A 120 -6.12 -5.34 -4.76
CA ARG A 120 -6.69 -5.95 -3.56
C ARG A 120 -6.72 -7.47 -3.73
N TYR A 121 -6.00 -8.15 -2.86
CA TYR A 121 -5.86 -9.61 -2.81
C TYR A 121 -6.43 -10.15 -1.51
N LEU A 122 -6.72 -11.45 -1.46
CA LEU A 122 -6.90 -12.16 -0.20
C LEU A 122 -5.55 -12.30 0.51
N ILE A 123 -5.59 -12.34 1.85
CA ILE A 123 -4.43 -12.75 2.65
C ILE A 123 -4.41 -14.29 2.62
N GLU A 124 -3.24 -14.88 2.42
CA GLU A 124 -3.02 -16.34 2.43
C GLU A 124 -2.79 -16.88 3.85
#